data_AF-A0A7Y2L1Z9-F1
#
_entry.id   AF-A0A7Y2L1Z9-F1
#
_cell.length_a   1.000
_cell.length_b   1.000
_cell.length_c   1.000
_cell.angle_alpha   90.00
_cell.angle_beta   90.00
_cell.angle_gamma   90.00
#
_symmetry.space_group_name_H-M   'P 1'
#
loop_
_entity.id
_entity.type
_entity.pdbx_description
1 polymer ?
#
loop_
_entity_poly.entity_id
_entity_poly.type
_entity_poly.pdbx_seq_one_letter_code
_entity_poly.pdbx_strand_id
1 'polypeptide(L)'
;AMHIALPELDGRIISRPISFKDLAWRSERSQSDVVCYRAQPERMDFVAELARRWVELARVPNPQKRIALILANYPTRDGRIGNGVGLDTPAAALNILRALQLEGYPLDCRLPETGTALIQELLGGVSNDPDSLDLRPCMQSLDLDEYWTMFNRLPEANRQAVIERWGMPQTDPMFRSGRLMVAGLRFGLTFVGIQPARGYQVDASAVYHDPDLVPPHGYLAFYFWLRNTYGAHAVVHVGKHGNLEWLPGKGVGLSEQCWPDAILGPMPNVYPFIVNDPGEGAQAKRRTQAVIIDHLMPPLTRAETYGPLRDLELLADEYYEAQLLDPRRARELQRDILKLVRETRIDRELQLDEKLDSDADAAIWLPRLDTYLCDLKESQIRDGLHIFGESPAGRLRIDTLLALLRIPRGDGRGAQSSVLRALAKAFELAFDPLDCALAEPWTARQPAALVAVSDALWRTAGDTRERLELYAGQLIE
;
A
#
# COMPACT_ATOMS: atom_id res chain seq x y z
N ALA A 1 14.16 2.34 21.75
CA ALA A 1 15.11 1.74 20.79
C ALA A 1 15.42 0.28 21.11
N MET A 2 16.10 -0.03 22.21
CA MET A 2 16.63 -1.39 22.47
C MET A 2 15.61 -2.52 22.60
N HIS A 3 14.40 -2.26 23.12
CA HIS A 3 13.40 -3.32 23.34
C HIS A 3 12.35 -3.47 22.22
N ILE A 4 12.37 -2.60 21.22
CA ILE A 4 11.38 -2.60 20.13
C ILE A 4 12.11 -2.62 18.79
N ALA A 5 12.77 -1.53 18.42
CA ALA A 5 13.38 -1.38 17.09
C ALA A 5 14.51 -2.39 16.79
N LEU A 6 15.40 -2.68 17.75
CA LEU A 6 16.46 -3.68 17.53
C LEU A 6 15.90 -5.11 17.39
N PRO A 7 15.01 -5.57 18.28
CA PRO A 7 14.26 -6.82 18.11
C PRO A 7 13.52 -6.98 16.78
N GLU A 8 13.04 -5.88 16.19
CA GLU A 8 12.37 -5.91 14.88
C GLU A 8 13.33 -6.34 13.76
N LEU A 9 14.63 -6.01 13.87
CA LEU A 9 15.68 -6.42 12.94
C LEU A 9 16.02 -7.92 13.08
N ASP A 10 15.88 -8.48 14.28
CA ASP A 10 15.98 -9.92 14.54
C ASP A 10 14.76 -10.71 14.01
N GLY A 11 13.73 -10.03 13.50
CA GLY A 11 12.47 -10.67 13.09
C GLY A 11 11.59 -11.11 14.26
N ARG A 12 11.77 -10.56 15.48
CA ARG A 12 10.94 -10.91 16.64
C ARG A 12 9.54 -10.33 16.53
N ILE A 13 8.55 -11.08 17.01
CA ILE A 13 7.17 -10.62 17.15
C ILE A 13 7.08 -9.74 18.40
N ILE A 14 6.69 -8.47 18.22
CA ILE A 14 6.49 -7.52 19.31
C ILE A 14 5.14 -7.80 19.98
N SER A 15 5.15 -8.04 21.29
CA SER A 15 3.95 -8.34 22.08
C SER A 15 3.65 -7.25 23.11
N ARG A 16 3.80 -7.53 24.42
CA ARG A 16 3.40 -6.67 25.53
C ARG A 16 4.49 -6.56 26.61
N PRO A 17 4.55 -5.44 27.35
CA PRO A 17 5.42 -5.33 28.52
C PRO A 17 4.88 -6.24 29.64
N ILE A 18 5.66 -7.26 30.01
CA ILE A 18 5.28 -8.26 31.03
C ILE A 18 5.66 -7.85 32.46
N SER A 19 6.51 -6.84 32.61
CA SER A 19 6.98 -6.34 33.90
C SER A 19 7.46 -4.90 33.77
N PHE A 20 7.43 -4.17 34.88
CA PHE A 20 7.88 -2.79 34.96
C PHE A 20 8.95 -2.64 36.04
N LYS A 21 9.86 -1.67 35.85
CA LYS A 21 10.82 -1.32 36.90
C LYS A 21 10.08 -0.66 38.06
N ASP A 22 10.29 -1.17 39.25
CA ASP A 22 9.71 -0.65 40.48
C ASP A 22 10.78 -0.56 41.58
N LEU A 23 10.54 0.28 42.58
CA LEU A 23 11.43 0.39 43.73
C LEU A 23 11.25 -0.85 44.61
N ALA A 24 12.30 -1.65 44.76
CA ALA A 24 12.28 -2.80 45.66
C ALA A 24 12.44 -2.32 47.12
N TRP A 25 13.50 -1.56 47.37
CA TRP A 25 13.75 -0.87 48.64
C TRP A 25 14.85 0.18 48.45
N ARG A 26 14.97 1.12 49.40
CA ARG A 26 16.11 2.04 49.47
C ARG A 26 17.18 1.45 50.39
N SER A 27 18.43 1.37 49.92
CA SER A 27 19.53 0.92 50.76
C SER A 27 20.07 2.08 51.59
N GLU A 28 19.86 2.04 52.90
CA GLU A 28 20.39 3.06 53.82
C GLU A 28 21.92 3.09 53.84
N ARG A 29 22.59 1.96 53.58
CA ARG A 29 24.05 1.89 53.60
C ARG A 29 24.70 2.54 52.38
N SER A 30 24.13 2.33 51.19
CA SER A 30 24.64 2.92 49.95
C SER A 30 23.92 4.19 49.53
N GLN A 31 22.89 4.61 50.28
CA GLN A 31 22.01 5.75 49.97
C GLN A 31 21.45 5.68 48.54
N SER A 32 21.18 4.46 48.06
CA SER A 32 20.76 4.19 46.68
C SER A 32 19.44 3.41 46.64
N ASP A 33 18.62 3.72 45.66
CA ASP A 33 17.38 3.01 45.38
C ASP A 33 17.68 1.70 44.63
N VAL A 34 17.27 0.57 45.21
CA VAL A 34 17.37 -0.74 44.58
C VAL A 34 16.11 -0.99 43.76
N VAL A 35 16.27 -1.15 42.46
CA VAL A 35 15.18 -1.35 41.51
C VAL A 35 15.02 -2.84 41.23
N CYS A 36 13.78 -3.33 41.19
CA CYS A 36 13.44 -4.66 40.71
C CYS A 36 12.45 -4.59 39.54
N TYR A 37 12.24 -5.71 38.86
CA TYR A 37 11.15 -5.84 37.90
C TYR A 37 9.93 -6.44 38.60
N ARG A 38 8.83 -5.68 38.65
CA ARG A 38 7.54 -6.15 39.13
C ARG A 38 6.73 -6.69 37.97
N ALA A 39 6.28 -7.93 38.08
CA ALA A 39 5.47 -8.59 37.06
C ALA A 39 4.11 -7.90 36.91
N GLN A 40 3.59 -7.92 35.69
CA GLN A 40 2.21 -7.56 35.36
C GLN A 40 1.49 -8.84 34.89
N PRO A 41 0.82 -9.59 35.78
CA PRO A 41 0.30 -10.94 35.48
C PRO A 41 -0.60 -10.99 34.25
N GLU A 42 -1.54 -10.06 34.14
CA GLU A 42 -2.47 -10.02 33.00
C GLU A 42 -1.75 -9.83 31.65
N ARG A 43 -0.66 -9.04 31.60
CA ARG A 43 0.17 -8.92 30.40
C ARG A 43 1.01 -10.17 30.14
N MET A 44 1.43 -10.88 31.19
CA MET A 44 2.09 -12.18 31.05
C MET A 44 1.14 -13.22 30.45
N ASP A 45 -0.11 -13.25 30.88
CA ASP A 45 -1.14 -14.15 30.35
C ASP A 45 -1.38 -13.88 28.86
N PHE A 46 -1.43 -12.63 28.43
CA PHE A 46 -1.52 -12.28 27.01
C PHE A 46 -0.34 -12.86 26.22
N VAL A 47 0.89 -12.67 26.69
CA VAL A 47 2.10 -13.13 25.98
C VAL A 47 2.16 -14.66 25.95
N ALA A 48 1.78 -15.33 27.05
CA ALA A 48 1.71 -16.77 27.14
C ALA A 48 0.65 -17.35 26.17
N GLU A 49 -0.54 -16.75 26.12
CA GLU A 49 -1.59 -17.16 25.20
C GLU A 49 -1.20 -16.92 23.73
N LEU A 50 -0.56 -15.79 23.42
CA LEU A 50 -0.08 -15.52 22.05
C LEU A 50 0.95 -16.58 21.62
N ALA A 51 1.90 -16.91 22.49
CA ALA A 51 2.86 -17.97 22.23
C ALA A 51 2.17 -19.34 22.06
N ARG A 52 1.19 -19.65 22.92
CA ARG A 52 0.39 -20.88 22.83
C ARG A 52 -0.34 -20.96 21.47
N ARG A 53 -0.93 -19.88 20.98
CA ARG A 53 -1.64 -19.85 19.69
C ARG A 53 -0.71 -20.01 18.49
N TRP A 54 0.50 -19.46 18.53
CA TRP A 54 1.51 -19.74 17.50
C TRP A 54 1.93 -21.22 17.50
N VAL A 55 2.10 -21.82 18.68
CA VAL A 55 2.40 -23.26 18.80
C VAL A 55 1.23 -24.10 18.32
N GLU A 56 -0.01 -23.71 18.64
CA GLU A 56 -1.21 -24.37 18.14
C GLU A 56 -1.30 -24.29 16.61
N LEU A 57 -1.10 -23.12 16.02
CA LEU A 57 -1.07 -22.92 14.57
C LEU A 57 -0.02 -23.81 13.88
N ALA A 58 1.12 -24.04 14.51
CA ALA A 58 2.16 -24.94 14.00
C ALA A 58 1.80 -26.44 14.14
N ARG A 59 1.01 -26.81 15.16
CA ARG A 59 0.69 -28.21 15.48
C ARG A 59 -0.59 -28.72 14.83
N VAL A 60 -1.60 -27.87 14.67
CA VAL A 60 -2.87 -28.25 14.03
C VAL A 60 -2.57 -28.65 12.58
N PRO A 61 -3.06 -29.80 12.09
CA PRO A 61 -2.88 -30.19 10.69
C PRO A 61 -3.56 -29.20 9.74
N ASN A 62 -2.98 -28.94 8.56
CA ASN A 62 -3.54 -28.00 7.57
C ASN A 62 -5.05 -28.20 7.30
N PRO A 63 -5.57 -29.43 7.13
CA PRO A 63 -7.01 -29.66 6.88
C PRO A 63 -7.95 -29.22 8.02
N GLN A 64 -7.42 -28.94 9.21
CA GLN A 64 -8.19 -28.51 10.38
C GLN A 64 -8.01 -27.02 10.68
N LYS A 65 -7.10 -26.32 9.98
CA LYS A 65 -6.82 -24.92 10.21
C LYS A 65 -7.92 -24.01 9.65
N ARG A 66 -8.58 -23.30 10.56
CA ARG A 66 -9.36 -22.08 10.29
C ARG A 66 -8.47 -20.85 10.11
N ILE A 67 -8.47 -20.27 8.91
CA ILE A 67 -7.74 -19.03 8.57
C ILE A 67 -8.75 -17.96 8.15
N ALA A 68 -8.55 -16.73 8.60
CA ALA A 68 -9.39 -15.59 8.22
C ALA A 68 -8.58 -14.55 7.44
N LEU A 69 -8.94 -14.31 6.17
CA LEU A 69 -8.40 -13.23 5.35
C LEU A 69 -9.30 -12.00 5.53
N ILE A 70 -8.74 -10.86 5.94
CA ILE A 70 -9.49 -9.64 6.22
C ILE A 70 -9.10 -8.59 5.19
N LEU A 71 -10.07 -8.18 4.37
CA LEU A 71 -9.88 -7.17 3.33
C LEU A 71 -10.17 -5.79 3.90
N ALA A 72 -9.22 -4.86 3.75
CA ALA A 72 -9.43 -3.48 4.12
C ALA A 72 -10.57 -2.85 3.28
N ASN A 73 -11.37 -2.00 3.90
CA ASN A 73 -12.41 -1.24 3.22
C ASN A 73 -12.39 0.22 3.69
N TYR A 74 -11.46 0.99 3.13
CA TYR A 74 -11.31 2.41 3.44
C TYR A 74 -11.02 3.23 2.18
N PRO A 75 -11.75 4.33 1.92
CA PRO A 75 -13.00 4.74 2.56
C PRO A 75 -14.08 3.65 2.44
N THR A 76 -15.02 3.58 3.39
CA THR A 76 -16.03 2.51 3.45
C THR A 76 -17.09 2.74 2.37
N ARG A 77 -16.84 2.16 1.19
CA ARG A 77 -17.75 2.05 0.06
C ARG A 77 -17.55 0.68 -0.57
N ASP A 78 -18.59 0.13 -1.17
CA ASP A 78 -18.52 -1.18 -1.83
C ASP A 78 -17.45 -1.22 -2.94
N GLY A 79 -17.34 -0.18 -3.74
CA GLY A 79 -16.28 -0.04 -4.77
C GLY A 79 -14.85 0.14 -4.22
N ARG A 80 -14.66 0.12 -2.89
CA ARG A 80 -13.37 0.26 -2.20
C ARG A 80 -13.05 -0.96 -1.33
N ILE A 81 -13.78 -2.06 -1.45
CA ILE A 81 -13.44 -3.32 -0.77
C ILE A 81 -12.12 -3.85 -1.33
N GLY A 82 -11.21 -4.23 -0.44
CA GLY A 82 -9.86 -4.63 -0.83
C GLY A 82 -8.99 -3.44 -1.27
N ASN A 83 -9.19 -2.24 -0.70
CA ASN A 83 -8.29 -1.13 -0.99
C ASN A 83 -6.89 -1.45 -0.45
N GLY A 84 -5.91 -1.53 -1.33
CA GLY A 84 -4.51 -1.85 -1.03
C GLY A 84 -3.60 -0.93 -1.82
N VAL A 85 -2.74 -0.16 -1.14
CA VAL A 85 -1.82 0.76 -1.84
C VAL A 85 -0.85 -0.02 -2.72
N GLY A 86 -1.02 0.05 -4.03
CA GLY A 86 -0.16 -0.64 -5.00
C GLY A 86 -0.32 -2.17 -5.03
N LEU A 87 -1.42 -2.70 -4.48
CA LEU A 87 -1.71 -4.12 -4.49
C LEU A 87 -3.07 -4.37 -5.14
N ASP A 88 -3.15 -5.33 -6.05
CA ASP A 88 -4.41 -5.94 -6.46
C ASP A 88 -4.84 -6.89 -5.34
N THR A 89 -5.49 -6.34 -4.32
CA THR A 89 -5.90 -7.08 -3.12
C THR A 89 -6.85 -8.24 -3.45
N PRO A 90 -7.84 -8.10 -4.34
CA PRO A 90 -8.68 -9.24 -4.74
C PRO A 90 -7.89 -10.38 -5.38
N ALA A 91 -6.99 -10.09 -6.32
CA ALA A 91 -6.14 -11.11 -6.94
C ALA A 91 -5.16 -11.72 -5.92
N ALA A 92 -4.56 -10.89 -5.06
CA ALA A 92 -3.67 -11.33 -3.99
C ALA A 92 -4.39 -12.26 -2.99
N ALA A 93 -5.60 -11.91 -2.56
CA ALA A 93 -6.41 -12.76 -1.70
C ALA A 93 -6.72 -14.10 -2.37
N LEU A 94 -7.06 -14.09 -3.66
CA LEU A 94 -7.31 -15.32 -4.41
C LEU A 94 -6.05 -16.19 -4.55
N ASN A 95 -4.88 -15.59 -4.76
CA ASN A 95 -3.60 -16.32 -4.77
C ASN A 95 -3.28 -16.93 -3.40
N ILE A 96 -3.57 -16.23 -2.30
CA ILE A 96 -3.45 -16.80 -0.95
C ILE A 96 -4.41 -17.99 -0.78
N LEU A 97 -5.67 -17.87 -1.21
CA LEU A 97 -6.64 -18.98 -1.14
C LEU A 97 -6.19 -20.19 -1.97
N ARG A 98 -5.68 -19.98 -3.18
CA ARG A 98 -5.14 -21.05 -4.05
C ARG A 98 -3.93 -21.71 -3.41
N ALA A 99 -3.00 -20.93 -2.85
CA ALA A 99 -1.83 -21.48 -2.14
C ALA A 99 -2.25 -22.30 -0.92
N LEU A 100 -3.22 -21.83 -0.12
CA LEU A 100 -3.78 -22.59 0.98
C LEU A 100 -4.44 -23.90 0.50
N GLN A 101 -5.18 -23.86 -0.61
CA GLN A 101 -5.82 -25.05 -1.18
C GLN A 101 -4.78 -26.10 -1.60
N LEU A 102 -3.70 -25.67 -2.28
CA LEU A 102 -2.59 -26.53 -2.68
C LEU A 102 -1.89 -27.18 -1.47
N GLU A 103 -1.77 -26.44 -0.36
CA GLU A 103 -1.19 -26.93 0.89
C GLU A 103 -2.16 -27.77 1.74
N GLY A 104 -3.35 -28.11 1.21
CA GLY A 104 -4.31 -28.99 1.86
C GLY A 104 -5.12 -28.34 2.99
N TYR A 105 -5.26 -27.02 2.99
CA TYR A 105 -6.21 -26.34 3.87
C TYR A 105 -7.66 -26.64 3.46
N PRO A 106 -8.62 -26.58 4.40
CA PRO A 106 -10.02 -26.93 4.17
C PRO A 106 -10.77 -25.84 3.39
N LEU A 107 -10.47 -25.72 2.10
CA LEU A 107 -11.15 -24.85 1.15
C LEU A 107 -12.09 -25.68 0.27
N ASP A 108 -13.21 -25.09 -0.12
CA ASP A 108 -14.10 -25.73 -1.08
C ASP A 108 -13.38 -25.94 -2.42
N CYS A 109 -13.78 -26.97 -3.17
CA CYS A 109 -13.19 -27.27 -4.47
C CYS A 109 -13.44 -26.17 -5.52
N ARG A 110 -14.37 -25.25 -5.27
CA ARG A 110 -14.72 -24.16 -6.18
C ARG A 110 -14.40 -22.81 -5.55
N LEU A 111 -13.20 -22.31 -5.83
CA LEU A 111 -12.84 -20.90 -5.60
C LEU A 111 -13.30 -20.04 -6.78
N PRO A 112 -13.50 -18.72 -6.59
CA PRO A 112 -13.76 -17.81 -7.70
C PRO A 112 -12.64 -17.84 -8.75
N GLU A 113 -12.98 -17.66 -10.03
CA GLU A 113 -12.00 -17.71 -11.12
C GLU A 113 -11.09 -16.48 -11.15
N THR A 114 -11.60 -15.32 -10.73
CA THR A 114 -10.91 -14.02 -10.76
C THR A 114 -11.10 -13.26 -9.46
N GLY A 115 -10.21 -12.29 -9.18
CA GLY A 115 -10.37 -11.37 -8.06
C GLY A 115 -11.68 -10.57 -8.15
N THR A 116 -12.10 -10.20 -9.37
CA THR A 116 -13.40 -9.55 -9.60
C THR A 116 -14.57 -10.43 -9.18
N ALA A 117 -14.56 -11.72 -9.52
CA ALA A 117 -15.59 -12.66 -9.10
C ALA A 117 -15.64 -12.81 -7.57
N LEU A 118 -14.49 -12.84 -6.90
CA LEU A 118 -14.42 -12.84 -5.43
C LEU A 118 -15.11 -11.61 -4.81
N ILE A 119 -14.87 -10.42 -5.37
CA ILE A 119 -15.51 -9.19 -4.89
C ILE A 119 -17.01 -9.19 -5.20
N GLN A 120 -17.43 -9.65 -6.37
CA GLN A 120 -18.84 -9.78 -6.72
C GLN A 120 -19.59 -10.73 -5.77
N GLU A 121 -18.99 -11.87 -5.42
CA GLU A 121 -19.56 -12.78 -4.44
C GLU A 121 -19.66 -12.11 -3.05
N LEU A 122 -18.64 -11.37 -2.62
CA LEU A 122 -18.65 -10.63 -1.35
C LEU A 122 -19.77 -9.59 -1.30
N LEU A 123 -19.97 -8.86 -2.40
CA LEU A 123 -21.04 -7.86 -2.56
C LEU A 123 -22.44 -8.47 -2.61
N GLY A 124 -22.55 -9.80 -2.79
CA GLY A 124 -23.81 -10.53 -2.62
C GLY A 124 -24.28 -10.61 -1.17
N GLY A 125 -23.40 -10.33 -0.20
CA GLY A 125 -23.72 -10.27 1.23
C GLY A 125 -23.64 -8.87 1.82
N VAL A 126 -23.98 -8.75 3.10
CA VAL A 126 -23.84 -7.48 3.84
C VAL A 126 -22.40 -6.96 3.78
N SER A 127 -22.25 -5.64 3.65
CA SER A 127 -20.98 -4.93 3.63
C SER A 127 -21.00 -3.79 4.67
N ASN A 128 -20.07 -2.84 4.57
CA ASN A 128 -20.10 -1.62 5.37
C ASN A 128 -21.07 -0.55 4.82
N ASP A 129 -21.76 -0.81 3.69
CA ASP A 129 -22.70 0.13 3.09
C ASP A 129 -24.07 0.08 3.81
N PRO A 130 -24.42 1.11 4.61
CA PRO A 130 -25.63 1.09 5.44
C PRO A 130 -26.92 1.00 4.61
N ASP A 131 -26.93 1.54 3.39
CA ASP A 131 -28.12 1.58 2.55
C ASP A 131 -28.49 0.19 1.98
N SER A 132 -27.56 -0.76 2.03
CA SER A 132 -27.71 -2.10 1.48
C SER A 132 -27.97 -3.19 2.52
N LEU A 133 -27.80 -2.88 3.82
CA LEU A 133 -27.77 -3.88 4.90
C LEU A 133 -29.04 -4.73 4.99
N ASP A 134 -30.21 -4.09 4.88
CA ASP A 134 -31.50 -4.78 4.96
C ASP A 134 -31.84 -5.60 3.71
N LEU A 135 -31.20 -5.27 2.58
CA LEU A 135 -31.45 -5.92 1.29
C LEU A 135 -30.56 -7.13 1.06
N ARG A 136 -29.45 -7.26 1.80
CA ARG A 136 -28.45 -8.30 1.58
C ARG A 136 -28.48 -9.40 2.64
N PRO A 137 -28.32 -10.67 2.23
CA PRO A 137 -28.18 -11.78 3.17
C PRO A 137 -26.88 -11.65 3.97
N CYS A 138 -26.86 -12.26 5.16
CA CYS A 138 -25.64 -12.36 5.96
C CYS A 138 -25.49 -13.81 6.43
N MET A 139 -24.36 -14.41 6.10
CA MET A 139 -24.12 -15.85 6.30
C MET A 139 -23.42 -16.15 7.64
N GLN A 140 -22.91 -15.13 8.32
CA GLN A 140 -22.25 -15.23 9.62
C GLN A 140 -22.75 -14.15 10.56
N SER A 141 -22.94 -14.48 11.83
CA SER A 141 -23.36 -13.49 12.83
C SER A 141 -23.03 -13.97 14.22
N LEU A 142 -22.83 -13.03 15.14
CA LEU A 142 -22.64 -13.27 16.55
C LEU A 142 -23.98 -13.12 17.27
N ASP A 143 -24.32 -14.09 18.12
CA ASP A 143 -25.50 -13.97 18.96
C ASP A 143 -25.36 -12.82 19.96
N LEU A 144 -26.46 -12.12 20.27
CA LEU A 144 -26.39 -10.98 21.18
C LEU A 144 -25.96 -11.37 22.60
N ASP A 145 -26.35 -12.55 23.10
CA ASP A 145 -25.97 -13.01 24.44
C ASP A 145 -24.49 -13.42 24.48
N GLU A 146 -24.00 -14.03 23.40
CA GLU A 146 -22.57 -14.31 23.21
C GLU A 146 -21.76 -13.01 23.14
N TYR A 147 -22.26 -12.02 22.39
CA TYR A 147 -21.66 -10.70 22.30
C TYR A 147 -21.56 -10.04 23.69
N TRP A 148 -22.64 -10.03 24.47
CA TRP A 148 -22.63 -9.48 25.83
C TRP A 148 -21.64 -10.19 26.75
N THR A 149 -21.55 -11.53 26.65
CA THR A 149 -20.58 -12.31 27.42
C THR A 149 -19.15 -11.86 27.14
N MET A 150 -18.82 -11.56 25.89
CA MET A 150 -17.48 -11.09 25.49
C MET A 150 -17.27 -9.62 25.79
N PHE A 151 -18.27 -8.77 25.54
CA PHE A 151 -18.24 -7.33 25.83
C PHE A 151 -18.05 -7.07 27.33
N ASN A 152 -18.70 -7.85 28.20
CA ASN A 152 -18.57 -7.77 29.66
C ASN A 152 -17.21 -8.24 30.19
N ARG A 153 -16.32 -8.78 29.34
CA ARG A 153 -14.92 -9.07 29.70
C ARG A 153 -13.97 -7.92 29.40
N LEU A 154 -14.38 -6.94 28.60
CA LEU A 154 -13.59 -5.74 28.35
C LEU A 154 -13.42 -4.94 29.65
N PRO A 155 -12.35 -4.14 29.81
CA PRO A 155 -12.24 -3.22 30.94
C PRO A 155 -13.44 -2.27 31.01
N GLU A 156 -13.83 -1.88 32.23
CA GLU A 156 -15.02 -1.04 32.44
C GLU A 156 -14.96 0.27 31.66
N ALA A 157 -13.79 0.92 31.61
CA ALA A 157 -13.58 2.13 30.83
C ALA A 157 -13.89 1.94 29.33
N ASN A 158 -13.52 0.80 28.75
CA ASN A 158 -13.80 0.48 27.34
C ASN A 158 -15.31 0.27 27.12
N ARG A 159 -15.98 -0.44 28.06
CA ARG A 159 -17.42 -0.68 27.96
C ARG A 159 -18.21 0.62 28.03
N GLN A 160 -17.89 1.47 29.00
CA GLN A 160 -18.52 2.78 29.17
C GLN A 160 -18.31 3.64 27.92
N ALA A 161 -17.09 3.74 27.41
CA ALA A 161 -16.81 4.54 26.21
C ALA A 161 -17.63 4.09 24.98
N VAL A 162 -17.82 2.78 24.79
CA VAL A 162 -18.64 2.26 23.69
C VAL A 162 -20.12 2.55 23.91
N ILE A 163 -20.64 2.33 25.11
CA ILE A 163 -22.06 2.57 25.42
C ILE A 163 -22.39 4.07 25.33
N GLU A 164 -21.53 4.93 25.87
CA GLU A 164 -21.69 6.38 25.80
C GLU A 164 -21.68 6.88 24.36
N ARG A 165 -20.84 6.28 23.50
CA ARG A 165 -20.68 6.73 22.12
C ARG A 165 -21.74 6.19 21.17
N TRP A 166 -22.04 4.90 21.29
CA TRP A 166 -22.81 4.13 20.30
C TRP A 166 -24.15 3.62 20.83
N GLY A 167 -24.43 3.84 22.12
CA GLY A 167 -25.64 3.37 22.77
C GLY A 167 -25.60 1.87 23.04
N MET A 168 -26.67 1.17 22.67
CA MET A 168 -26.81 -0.26 22.91
C MET A 168 -26.50 -1.04 21.63
N PRO A 169 -26.02 -2.29 21.70
CA PRO A 169 -25.73 -3.08 20.50
C PRO A 169 -26.96 -3.29 19.59
N GLN A 170 -28.18 -3.21 20.12
CA GLN A 170 -29.42 -3.30 19.35
C GLN A 170 -29.66 -2.08 18.43
N THR A 171 -28.98 -0.96 18.66
CA THR A 171 -29.05 0.23 17.80
C THR A 171 -27.93 0.28 16.77
N ASP A 172 -27.02 -0.70 16.77
CA ASP A 172 -25.95 -0.78 15.77
C ASP A 172 -26.52 -1.15 14.39
N PRO A 173 -26.08 -0.52 13.29
CA PRO A 173 -26.56 -0.84 11.94
C PRO A 173 -26.39 -2.33 11.57
N MET A 174 -25.40 -3.01 12.12
CA MET A 174 -25.15 -4.44 11.88
C MET A 174 -26.04 -5.36 12.72
N PHE A 175 -26.92 -4.83 13.58
CA PHE A 175 -27.83 -5.64 14.38
C PHE A 175 -29.07 -6.03 13.57
N ARG A 176 -29.31 -7.34 13.44
CA ARG A 176 -30.49 -7.90 12.77
C ARG A 176 -31.00 -9.14 13.50
N SER A 177 -32.28 -9.12 13.88
CA SER A 177 -32.99 -10.28 14.45
C SER A 177 -32.29 -10.94 15.65
N GLY A 178 -31.80 -10.14 16.61
CA GLY A 178 -31.14 -10.64 17.82
C GLY A 178 -29.66 -11.00 17.63
N ARG A 179 -29.06 -10.66 16.49
CA ARG A 179 -27.68 -11.02 16.16
C ARG A 179 -26.93 -9.84 15.55
N LEU A 180 -25.62 -9.76 15.78
CA LEU A 180 -24.73 -8.81 15.11
C LEU A 180 -24.12 -9.48 13.89
N MET A 181 -24.38 -8.91 12.71
CA MET A 181 -23.97 -9.42 11.41
C MET A 181 -22.46 -9.32 11.21
N VAL A 182 -21.88 -10.31 10.53
CA VAL A 182 -20.45 -10.38 10.19
C VAL A 182 -20.32 -10.45 8.67
N ALA A 183 -19.73 -9.41 8.08
CA ALA A 183 -19.57 -9.27 6.64
C ALA A 183 -18.43 -10.15 6.10
N GLY A 184 -18.76 -11.10 5.23
CA GLY A 184 -17.79 -11.96 4.58
C GLY A 184 -18.36 -13.23 3.98
N LEU A 185 -17.45 -14.07 3.47
CA LEU A 185 -17.74 -15.37 2.87
C LEU A 185 -16.88 -16.45 3.50
N ARG A 186 -17.38 -17.67 3.46
CA ARG A 186 -16.62 -18.86 3.87
C ARG A 186 -16.39 -19.75 2.67
N PHE A 187 -15.15 -20.20 2.52
CA PHE A 187 -14.72 -21.24 1.59
C PHE A 187 -14.23 -22.41 2.46
N GLY A 188 -15.11 -23.36 2.77
CA GLY A 188 -14.91 -24.38 3.78
C GLY A 188 -14.70 -23.82 5.20
N LEU A 189 -13.51 -24.06 5.77
CA LEU A 189 -13.08 -23.49 7.05
C LEU A 189 -12.15 -22.28 6.89
N THR A 190 -12.01 -21.72 5.69
CA THR A 190 -11.35 -20.43 5.47
C THR A 190 -12.40 -19.34 5.33
N PHE A 191 -12.19 -18.18 5.96
CA PHE A 191 -13.10 -17.03 5.92
C PHE A 191 -12.43 -15.86 5.20
N VAL A 192 -13.18 -15.18 4.33
CA VAL A 192 -12.78 -13.90 3.70
C VAL A 192 -13.75 -12.84 4.18
N GLY A 193 -13.29 -11.96 5.05
CA GLY A 193 -14.10 -10.92 5.68
C GLY A 193 -13.82 -9.53 5.14
N ILE A 194 -14.84 -8.68 5.19
CA ILE A 194 -14.70 -7.24 4.95
C ILE A 194 -14.41 -6.58 6.31
N GLN A 195 -13.29 -5.87 6.44
CA GLN A 195 -12.96 -5.20 7.70
C GLN A 195 -14.07 -4.18 8.04
N PRO A 196 -14.64 -4.21 9.26
CA PRO A 196 -15.71 -3.30 9.63
C PRO A 196 -15.28 -1.83 9.60
N ALA A 197 -16.26 -0.94 9.36
CA ALA A 197 -16.08 0.50 9.45
C ALA A 197 -15.73 0.96 10.87
N ARG A 198 -14.86 1.97 11.00
CA ARG A 198 -14.47 2.55 12.30
C ARG A 198 -15.58 3.40 12.97
N GLY A 199 -16.68 3.66 12.27
CA GLY A 199 -17.83 4.41 12.80
C GLY A 199 -17.99 5.85 12.30
N TYR A 200 -17.00 6.42 11.59
CA TYR A 200 -17.09 7.78 11.02
C TYR A 200 -18.23 7.98 10.01
N GLN A 201 -18.72 6.90 9.39
CA GLN A 201 -19.91 6.96 8.52
C GLN A 201 -21.21 6.77 9.28
N VAL A 202 -21.14 6.19 10.48
CA VAL A 202 -22.28 6.08 11.39
C VAL A 202 -22.51 7.42 12.09
N ASP A 203 -21.42 8.15 12.42
CA ASP A 203 -21.48 9.54 12.86
C ASP A 203 -20.53 10.43 12.04
N ALA A 204 -21.09 11.10 11.03
CA ALA A 204 -20.36 12.01 10.15
C ALA A 204 -19.77 13.24 10.90
N SER A 205 -20.32 13.62 12.05
CA SER A 205 -19.81 14.76 12.84
C SER A 205 -18.48 14.43 13.53
N ALA A 206 -18.24 13.15 13.85
CA ALA A 206 -17.02 12.65 14.46
C ALA A 206 -15.77 12.91 13.61
N VAL A 207 -15.94 12.93 12.27
CA VAL A 207 -14.86 13.17 11.31
C VAL A 207 -14.14 14.49 11.59
N TYR A 208 -14.87 15.49 12.08
CA TYR A 208 -14.33 16.83 12.32
C TYR A 208 -13.80 17.04 13.73
N HIS A 209 -14.21 16.22 14.71
CA HIS A 209 -14.04 16.55 16.13
C HIS A 209 -13.43 15.44 16.98
N ASP A 210 -13.34 14.20 16.49
CA ASP A 210 -12.98 13.06 17.34
C ASP A 210 -11.91 12.15 16.69
N PRO A 211 -10.61 12.44 16.93
CA PRO A 211 -9.52 11.57 16.52
C PRO A 211 -9.45 10.25 17.33
N ASP A 212 -10.07 10.22 18.51
CA ASP A 212 -10.06 9.09 19.45
C ASP A 212 -11.35 8.25 19.37
N LEU A 213 -12.04 8.31 18.23
CA LEU A 213 -13.28 7.58 18.00
C LEU A 213 -13.11 6.08 18.30
N VAL A 214 -13.87 5.60 19.29
CA VAL A 214 -13.89 4.20 19.74
C VAL A 214 -14.68 3.32 18.76
N PRO A 215 -14.33 2.03 18.62
CA PRO A 215 -15.00 1.14 17.67
C PRO A 215 -16.47 0.90 18.01
N PRO A 216 -17.38 0.83 17.02
CA PRO A 216 -18.79 0.51 17.23
C PRO A 216 -19.01 -0.98 17.58
N HIS A 217 -20.23 -1.33 17.99
CA HIS A 217 -20.58 -2.70 18.40
C HIS A 217 -20.36 -3.71 17.27
N GLY A 218 -20.72 -3.39 16.02
CA GLY A 218 -20.49 -4.24 14.85
C GLY A 218 -19.00 -4.54 14.61
N TYR A 219 -18.12 -3.58 14.89
CA TYR A 219 -16.66 -3.78 14.79
C TYR A 219 -16.17 -4.77 15.85
N LEU A 220 -16.63 -4.60 17.10
CA LEU A 220 -16.30 -5.51 18.19
C LEU A 220 -16.82 -6.92 17.89
N ALA A 221 -18.07 -7.04 17.45
CA ALA A 221 -18.72 -8.31 17.14
C ALA A 221 -17.97 -9.10 16.07
N PHE A 222 -17.49 -8.44 15.02
CA PHE A 222 -16.71 -9.08 13.95
C PHE A 222 -15.48 -9.82 14.49
N TYR A 223 -14.64 -9.12 15.27
CA TYR A 223 -13.40 -9.70 15.80
C TYR A 223 -13.65 -10.65 16.99
N PHE A 224 -14.68 -10.39 17.79
CA PHE A 224 -15.13 -11.31 18.84
C PHE A 224 -15.60 -12.63 18.26
N TRP A 225 -16.39 -12.59 17.19
CA TRP A 225 -16.80 -13.76 16.44
C TRP A 225 -15.59 -14.51 15.88
N LEU A 226 -14.65 -13.81 15.21
CA LEU A 226 -13.44 -14.43 14.66
C LEU A 226 -12.64 -15.19 15.71
N ARG A 227 -12.46 -14.61 16.90
CA ARG A 227 -11.63 -15.16 17.97
C ARG A 227 -12.29 -16.31 18.72
N ASN A 228 -13.57 -16.19 19.03
CA ASN A 228 -14.21 -17.01 20.05
C ASN A 228 -15.25 -17.97 19.47
N THR A 229 -16.10 -17.49 18.55
CA THR A 229 -17.20 -18.30 17.98
C THR A 229 -16.73 -19.07 16.74
N TYR A 230 -16.10 -18.37 15.79
CA TYR A 230 -15.45 -18.98 14.65
C TYR A 230 -14.16 -19.70 15.05
N GLY A 231 -13.42 -19.15 16.03
CA GLY A 231 -12.20 -19.75 16.54
C GLY A 231 -11.10 -19.87 15.48
N ALA A 232 -10.82 -18.79 14.75
CA ALA A 232 -9.71 -18.75 13.80
C ALA A 232 -8.39 -19.09 14.52
N HIS A 233 -7.51 -19.83 13.85
CA HIS A 233 -6.14 -20.08 14.35
C HIS A 233 -5.20 -18.93 13.99
N ALA A 234 -5.44 -18.26 12.86
CA ALA A 234 -4.70 -17.08 12.43
C ALA A 234 -5.58 -16.12 11.62
N VAL A 235 -5.22 -14.85 11.67
CA VAL A 235 -5.78 -13.79 10.84
C VAL A 235 -4.72 -13.33 9.84
N VAL A 236 -5.11 -13.12 8.59
CA VAL A 236 -4.30 -12.52 7.54
C VAL A 236 -4.97 -11.22 7.11
N HIS A 237 -4.43 -10.07 7.49
CA HIS A 237 -4.92 -8.80 6.94
C HIS A 237 -4.29 -8.62 5.55
N VAL A 238 -5.10 -8.49 4.51
CA VAL A 238 -4.61 -8.45 3.12
C VAL A 238 -4.68 -7.02 2.60
N GLY A 239 -3.51 -6.45 2.31
CA GLY A 239 -3.38 -5.11 1.73
C GLY A 239 -3.21 -4.01 2.77
N LYS A 240 -2.35 -3.05 2.44
CA LYS A 240 -2.13 -1.83 3.23
C LYS A 240 -3.25 -0.81 2.97
N HIS A 241 -3.87 -0.18 3.98
CA HIS A 241 -3.80 -0.46 5.41
C HIS A 241 -5.20 -0.79 5.92
N GLY A 242 -5.26 -1.71 6.86
CA GLY A 242 -6.41 -1.92 7.72
C GLY A 242 -6.59 -0.73 8.67
N ASN A 243 -7.65 -0.80 9.49
CA ASN A 243 -7.97 0.25 10.46
C ASN A 243 -7.76 -0.17 11.92
N LEU A 244 -7.43 -1.45 12.19
CA LEU A 244 -7.34 -2.01 13.55
C LEU A 244 -6.13 -1.49 14.31
N GLU A 245 -4.98 -1.44 13.66
CA GLU A 245 -3.71 -0.92 14.19
C GLU A 245 -3.78 0.57 14.55
N TRP A 246 -4.75 1.29 13.99
CA TRP A 246 -4.95 2.72 14.18
C TRP A 246 -6.00 3.06 15.24
N LEU A 247 -6.69 2.07 15.82
CA LEU A 247 -7.70 2.31 16.85
C LEU A 247 -7.08 2.95 18.10
N PRO A 248 -7.85 3.72 18.90
CA PRO A 248 -7.30 4.52 19.99
C PRO A 248 -6.55 3.67 21.04
N GLY A 249 -5.51 4.27 21.64
CA GLY A 249 -4.65 3.60 22.62
C GLY A 249 -3.17 3.94 22.45
N LYS A 250 -2.33 3.36 23.30
CA LYS A 250 -0.87 3.61 23.34
C LYS A 250 -0.19 3.31 22.00
N GLY A 251 0.84 4.07 21.64
CA GLY A 251 1.60 3.88 20.40
C GLY A 251 2.39 2.56 20.32
N VAL A 252 2.83 2.04 21.46
CA VAL A 252 3.56 0.77 21.60
C VAL A 252 3.40 0.27 23.03
N GLY A 253 3.57 -1.03 23.26
CA GLY A 253 3.47 -1.62 24.59
C GLY A 253 2.06 -1.52 25.16
N LEU A 254 1.09 -2.07 24.43
CA LEU A 254 -0.33 -1.88 24.69
C LEU A 254 -0.76 -2.41 26.08
N SER A 255 -1.71 -1.71 26.70
CA SER A 255 -2.46 -2.18 27.86
C SER A 255 -3.76 -2.87 27.43
N GLU A 256 -4.43 -3.53 28.37
CA GLU A 256 -5.76 -4.15 28.17
C GLU A 256 -6.83 -3.15 27.69
N GLN A 257 -6.65 -1.86 27.99
CA GLN A 257 -7.56 -0.79 27.59
C GLN A 257 -7.34 -0.29 26.16
N CYS A 258 -6.22 -0.67 25.51
CA CYS A 258 -5.94 -0.25 24.14
C CYS A 258 -6.82 -1.06 23.18
N TRP A 259 -7.56 -0.39 22.30
CA TRP A 259 -8.50 -1.05 21.40
C TRP A 259 -7.90 -2.14 20.50
N PRO A 260 -6.71 -1.96 19.89
CA PRO A 260 -6.10 -3.03 19.10
C PRO A 260 -5.85 -4.31 19.93
N ASP A 261 -5.52 -4.15 21.22
CA ASP A 261 -5.29 -5.24 22.16
C ASP A 261 -6.60 -5.94 22.52
N ALA A 262 -7.59 -5.16 22.95
CA ALA A 262 -8.87 -5.67 23.42
C ALA A 262 -9.64 -6.44 22.33
N ILE A 263 -9.54 -5.97 21.08
CA ILE A 263 -10.31 -6.49 19.95
C ILE A 263 -9.64 -7.72 19.33
N LEU A 264 -8.39 -7.58 18.88
CA LEU A 264 -7.67 -8.68 18.21
C LEU A 264 -7.17 -9.72 19.22
N GLY A 265 -6.85 -9.30 20.44
CA GLY A 265 -6.32 -10.16 21.48
C GLY A 265 -5.02 -10.86 21.09
N PRO A 266 -4.67 -11.97 21.76
CA PRO A 266 -3.44 -12.72 21.53
C PRO A 266 -3.51 -13.63 20.28
N MET A 267 -4.06 -13.13 19.18
CA MET A 267 -4.17 -13.86 17.91
C MET A 267 -2.89 -13.76 17.06
N PRO A 268 -2.44 -14.86 16.43
CA PRO A 268 -1.50 -14.81 15.32
C PRO A 268 -2.07 -13.94 14.19
N ASN A 269 -1.32 -12.90 13.83
CA ASN A 269 -1.70 -11.93 12.82
C ASN A 269 -0.59 -11.85 11.77
N VAL A 270 -0.89 -12.27 10.54
CA VAL A 270 0.03 -12.20 9.39
C VAL A 270 -0.45 -11.08 8.47
N TYR A 271 0.47 -10.36 7.86
CA TYR A 271 0.11 -9.15 7.13
C TYR A 271 1.02 -8.96 5.90
N PRO A 272 0.57 -9.33 4.70
CA PRO A 272 1.20 -8.90 3.46
C PRO A 272 1.23 -7.37 3.38
N PHE A 273 2.42 -6.78 3.25
CA PHE A 273 2.61 -5.33 3.32
C PHE A 273 3.58 -4.86 2.23
N ILE A 274 3.44 -3.63 1.75
CA ILE A 274 4.30 -3.12 0.69
C ILE A 274 5.68 -2.74 1.24
N VAL A 275 6.75 -3.23 0.58
CA VAL A 275 8.13 -3.09 1.06
C VAL A 275 8.59 -1.62 1.23
N ASN A 276 8.04 -0.70 0.45
CA ASN A 276 8.44 0.71 0.46
C ASN A 276 7.66 1.56 1.47
N ASP A 277 6.85 0.95 2.34
CA ASP A 277 6.19 1.64 3.44
C ASP A 277 6.47 1.01 4.81
N PRO A 278 7.71 1.11 5.30
CA PRO A 278 8.10 0.55 6.59
C PRO A 278 7.45 1.27 7.77
N GLY A 279 6.99 2.52 7.59
CA GLY A 279 6.41 3.33 8.66
C GLY A 279 5.10 2.75 9.18
N GLU A 280 4.13 2.52 8.30
CA GLU A 280 2.85 1.92 8.70
C GLU A 280 2.99 0.42 8.99
N GLY A 281 3.90 -0.29 8.31
CA GLY A 281 4.24 -1.67 8.65
C GLY A 281 4.73 -1.81 10.10
N ALA A 282 5.55 -0.86 10.58
CA ALA A 282 5.99 -0.82 11.98
C ALA A 282 4.82 -0.54 12.95
N GLN A 283 3.83 0.27 12.57
CA GLN A 283 2.63 0.50 13.38
C GLN A 283 1.86 -0.81 13.60
N ALA A 284 1.64 -1.60 12.53
CA ALA A 284 1.01 -2.91 12.63
C ALA A 284 1.82 -3.88 13.52
N LYS A 285 3.15 -3.97 13.32
CA LYS A 285 4.02 -4.80 14.18
C LYS A 285 3.88 -4.46 15.67
N ARG A 286 3.86 -3.17 16.00
CA ARG A 286 3.90 -2.66 17.38
C ARG A 286 2.54 -2.65 18.08
N ARG A 287 1.44 -2.54 17.33
CA ARG A 287 0.08 -2.41 17.90
C ARG A 287 -0.80 -3.63 17.69
N THR A 288 -0.47 -4.54 16.77
CA THR A 288 -1.33 -5.70 16.45
C THR A 288 -0.57 -7.01 16.37
N GLN A 289 0.64 -7.05 16.94
CA GLN A 289 1.55 -8.21 16.92
C GLN A 289 1.70 -8.84 15.53
N ALA A 290 1.64 -7.99 14.49
CA ALA A 290 1.64 -8.44 13.11
C ALA A 290 3.01 -9.01 12.71
N VAL A 291 2.98 -10.14 12.02
CA VAL A 291 4.10 -10.67 11.24
C VAL A 291 3.94 -10.14 9.82
N ILE A 292 4.77 -9.14 9.49
CA ILE A 292 4.78 -8.55 8.15
C ILE A 292 5.48 -9.51 7.18
N ILE A 293 4.82 -9.78 6.05
CA ILE A 293 5.44 -10.44 4.90
C ILE A 293 5.47 -9.43 3.77
N ASP A 294 6.64 -8.83 3.53
CA ASP A 294 6.76 -7.77 2.54
C ASP A 294 6.55 -8.29 1.11
N HIS A 295 5.89 -7.48 0.29
CA HIS A 295 5.68 -7.71 -1.12
C HIS A 295 6.26 -6.57 -1.97
N LEU A 296 6.47 -6.86 -3.26
CA LEU A 296 7.07 -5.90 -4.19
C LEU A 296 6.13 -4.70 -4.40
N MET A 297 6.71 -3.55 -4.76
CA MET A 297 5.94 -2.44 -5.31
C MET A 297 5.27 -2.84 -6.64
N PRO A 298 4.25 -2.10 -7.10
CA PRO A 298 3.78 -2.20 -8.47
C PRO A 298 4.93 -2.13 -9.49
N PRO A 299 4.81 -2.81 -10.64
CA PRO A 299 5.74 -2.63 -11.73
C PRO A 299 5.91 -1.16 -12.09
N LEU A 300 7.15 -0.75 -12.35
CA LEU A 300 7.51 0.61 -12.74
C LEU A 300 7.71 0.69 -14.24
N THR A 301 7.30 1.81 -14.84
CA THR A 301 7.60 2.16 -16.23
C THR A 301 7.75 3.68 -16.36
N ARG A 302 8.12 4.13 -17.56
CA ARG A 302 8.14 5.56 -17.92
C ARG A 302 6.74 6.05 -18.28
N ALA A 303 6.42 7.28 -17.92
CA ALA A 303 5.11 7.84 -18.24
C ALA A 303 4.89 7.99 -19.76
N GLU A 304 5.97 8.24 -20.51
CA GLU A 304 5.93 8.58 -21.94
C GLU A 304 5.03 9.79 -22.25
N THR A 305 5.03 10.22 -23.51
CA THR A 305 4.12 11.25 -24.02
C THR A 305 2.94 10.59 -24.74
N TYR A 306 1.73 11.11 -24.51
CA TYR A 306 0.52 10.61 -25.15
C TYR A 306 -0.48 11.75 -25.44
N GLY A 307 -1.37 11.52 -26.40
CA GLY A 307 -2.38 12.49 -26.80
C GLY A 307 -1.77 13.86 -27.17
N PRO A 308 -2.32 14.98 -26.67
CA PRO A 308 -1.82 16.31 -27.01
C PRO A 308 -0.35 16.58 -26.66
N LEU A 309 0.22 15.88 -25.67
CA LEU A 309 1.65 16.02 -25.33
C LEU A 309 2.54 15.42 -26.41
N ARG A 310 2.10 14.31 -27.03
CA ARG A 310 2.78 13.70 -28.17
C ARG A 310 2.64 14.57 -29.42
N ASP A 311 1.46 15.15 -29.64
CA ASP A 311 1.26 16.09 -30.75
C ASP A 311 2.15 17.33 -30.58
N LEU A 312 2.32 17.83 -29.36
CA LEU A 312 3.27 18.90 -29.04
C LEU A 312 4.73 18.51 -29.30
N GLU A 313 5.13 17.30 -28.93
CA GLU A 313 6.47 16.77 -29.20
C GLU A 313 6.74 16.70 -30.72
N LEU A 314 5.78 16.19 -31.50
CA LEU A 314 5.86 16.13 -32.97
C LEU A 314 5.93 17.52 -33.62
N LEU A 315 5.14 18.47 -33.13
CA LEU A 315 5.19 19.85 -33.64
C LEU A 315 6.51 20.54 -33.28
N ALA A 316 7.04 20.31 -32.08
CA ALA A 316 8.34 20.82 -31.65
C ALA A 316 9.47 20.21 -32.51
N ASP A 317 9.43 18.91 -32.75
CA ASP A 317 10.34 18.19 -33.67
C ASP A 317 10.36 18.84 -35.06
N GLU A 318 9.19 18.97 -35.70
CA GLU A 318 9.05 19.57 -37.03
C GLU A 318 9.53 21.03 -37.04
N TYR A 319 9.28 21.77 -35.95
CA TYR A 319 9.74 23.16 -35.83
C TYR A 319 11.28 23.26 -35.91
N TYR A 320 11.99 22.39 -35.21
CA TYR A 320 13.46 22.41 -35.23
C TYR A 320 14.04 22.01 -36.58
N GLU A 321 13.41 21.08 -37.31
CA GLU A 321 13.79 20.77 -38.69
C GLU A 321 13.54 21.97 -39.63
N ALA A 322 12.37 22.60 -39.51
CA ALA A 322 11.98 23.74 -40.32
C ALA A 322 12.81 24.99 -40.03
N GLN A 323 13.35 25.16 -38.81
CA GLN A 323 14.10 26.35 -38.40
C GLN A 323 15.28 26.66 -39.34
N LEU A 324 15.95 25.63 -39.87
CA LEU A 324 17.10 25.77 -40.78
C LEU A 324 16.71 25.68 -42.26
N LEU A 325 15.59 25.03 -42.59
CA LEU A 325 15.22 24.68 -43.97
C LEU A 325 14.10 25.58 -44.54
N ASP A 326 13.12 25.96 -43.71
CA ASP A 326 11.98 26.79 -44.09
C ASP A 326 11.53 27.70 -42.92
N PRO A 327 12.08 28.93 -42.84
CA PRO A 327 11.73 29.90 -41.80
C PRO A 327 10.28 30.41 -41.82
N ARG A 328 9.52 30.15 -42.91
CA ARG A 328 8.09 30.48 -42.96
C ARG A 328 7.30 29.38 -42.26
N ARG A 329 7.61 28.11 -42.57
CA ARG A 329 7.03 26.95 -41.89
C ARG A 329 7.30 26.96 -40.39
N ALA A 330 8.52 27.31 -39.98
CA ALA A 330 8.88 27.42 -38.56
C ALA A 330 7.98 28.42 -37.79
N ARG A 331 7.57 29.53 -38.42
CA ARG A 331 6.64 30.50 -37.80
C ARG A 331 5.21 29.99 -37.70
N GLU A 332 4.75 29.22 -38.68
CA GLU A 332 3.45 28.56 -38.60
C GLU A 332 3.43 27.55 -37.44
N LEU A 333 4.47 26.72 -37.35
CA LEU A 333 4.63 25.73 -36.30
C LEU A 333 4.69 26.37 -34.90
N GLN A 334 5.37 27.51 -34.72
CA GLN A 334 5.34 28.25 -33.44
C GLN A 334 3.91 28.62 -33.01
N ARG A 335 3.06 29.04 -33.95
CA ARG A 335 1.67 29.40 -33.66
C ARG A 335 0.83 28.18 -33.34
N ASP A 336 1.03 27.09 -34.08
CA ASP A 336 0.33 25.83 -33.85
C ASP A 336 0.71 25.23 -32.49
N ILE A 337 1.98 25.23 -32.12
CA ILE A 337 2.47 24.80 -30.81
C ILE A 337 1.86 25.66 -29.71
N LEU A 338 1.95 26.99 -29.79
CA LEU A 338 1.43 27.87 -28.74
C LEU A 338 -0.09 27.76 -28.59
N LYS A 339 -0.81 27.58 -29.70
CA LYS A 339 -2.25 27.33 -29.70
C LYS A 339 -2.55 26.03 -28.93
N LEU A 340 -1.86 24.94 -29.26
CA LEU A 340 -2.06 23.66 -28.60
C LEU A 340 -1.70 23.72 -27.11
N VAL A 341 -0.59 24.40 -26.74
CA VAL A 341 -0.20 24.65 -25.34
C VAL A 341 -1.31 25.38 -24.55
N ARG A 342 -1.98 26.37 -25.15
CA ARG A 342 -3.09 27.10 -24.51
C ARG A 342 -4.37 26.27 -24.46
N GLU A 343 -4.69 25.51 -25.50
CA GLU A 343 -5.85 24.62 -25.54
C GLU A 343 -5.76 23.51 -24.48
N THR A 344 -4.56 22.99 -24.25
CA THR A 344 -4.29 21.97 -23.22
C THR A 344 -4.03 22.56 -21.83
N ARG A 345 -3.96 23.89 -21.71
CA ARG A 345 -3.63 24.64 -20.48
C ARG A 345 -2.23 24.38 -19.90
N ILE A 346 -1.29 23.93 -20.73
CA ILE A 346 0.12 23.75 -20.36
C ILE A 346 0.83 25.09 -20.14
N ASP A 347 0.30 26.17 -20.73
CA ASP A 347 0.74 27.55 -20.46
C ASP A 347 0.82 27.89 -18.96
N ARG A 348 -0.09 27.34 -18.14
CA ARG A 348 -0.08 27.51 -16.68
C ARG A 348 1.07 26.79 -15.99
N GLU A 349 1.37 25.57 -16.43
CA GLU A 349 2.48 24.75 -15.90
C GLU A 349 3.84 25.37 -16.26
N LEU A 350 3.93 25.92 -17.48
CA LEU A 350 5.10 26.62 -17.99
C LEU A 350 5.25 28.06 -17.44
N GLN A 351 4.27 28.53 -16.66
CA GLN A 351 4.18 29.90 -16.13
C GLN A 351 4.35 30.95 -17.23
N LEU A 352 3.63 30.76 -18.33
CA LEU A 352 3.60 31.68 -19.46
C LEU A 352 2.64 32.83 -19.15
N ASP A 353 3.12 34.07 -19.24
CA ASP A 353 2.29 35.27 -19.13
C ASP A 353 1.22 35.32 -20.23
N GLU A 354 0.00 35.75 -19.90
CA GLU A 354 -1.11 35.89 -20.86
C GLU A 354 -0.79 36.85 -22.03
N LYS A 355 0.26 37.67 -21.89
CA LYS A 355 0.70 38.67 -22.87
C LYS A 355 1.85 38.24 -23.79
N LEU A 356 2.32 36.99 -23.70
CA LEU A 356 3.39 36.48 -24.56
C LEU A 356 3.00 36.54 -26.05
N ASP A 357 3.88 37.14 -26.86
CA ASP A 357 3.77 37.21 -28.31
C ASP A 357 4.41 35.94 -28.92
N SER A 358 3.74 35.30 -29.89
CA SER A 358 4.18 34.01 -30.42
C SER A 358 5.53 34.08 -31.12
N ASP A 359 5.82 35.22 -31.77
CA ASP A 359 6.97 35.36 -32.65
C ASP A 359 8.21 35.96 -31.94
N ALA A 360 8.01 36.83 -30.93
CA ALA A 360 9.12 37.48 -30.21
C ALA A 360 9.68 36.64 -29.05
N ASP A 361 8.85 35.81 -28.42
CA ASP A 361 9.18 35.10 -27.18
C ASP A 361 9.42 33.59 -27.38
N ALA A 362 9.39 33.10 -28.63
CA ALA A 362 9.61 31.69 -28.97
C ALA A 362 10.90 31.11 -28.37
N ALA A 363 11.98 31.89 -28.37
CA ALA A 363 13.25 31.50 -27.78
C ALA A 363 13.20 31.28 -26.26
N ILE A 364 12.15 31.77 -25.58
CA ILE A 364 11.96 31.66 -24.13
C ILE A 364 11.04 30.50 -23.78
N TRP A 365 9.89 30.37 -24.45
CA TRP A 365 8.89 29.37 -24.07
C TRP A 365 9.12 27.99 -24.70
N LEU A 366 9.74 27.89 -25.89
CA LEU A 366 10.03 26.59 -26.52
C LEU A 366 10.99 25.73 -25.70
N PRO A 367 12.14 26.22 -25.20
CA PRO A 367 13.01 25.41 -24.35
C PRO A 367 12.34 24.97 -23.04
N ARG A 368 11.43 25.79 -22.48
CA ARG A 368 10.63 25.42 -21.30
C ARG A 368 9.64 24.32 -21.61
N LEU A 369 8.97 24.41 -22.76
CA LEU A 369 8.08 23.36 -23.25
C LEU A 369 8.85 22.05 -23.48
N ASP A 370 10.01 22.09 -24.14
CA ASP A 370 10.85 20.90 -24.36
C ASP A 370 11.28 20.27 -23.03
N THR A 371 11.72 21.09 -22.06
CA THR A 371 12.09 20.62 -20.72
C THR A 371 10.90 19.96 -20.03
N TYR A 372 9.72 20.59 -20.06
CA TYR A 372 8.51 20.06 -19.45
C TYR A 372 8.05 18.74 -20.08
N LEU A 373 8.07 18.66 -21.43
CA LEU A 373 7.71 17.44 -22.15
C LEU A 373 8.70 16.30 -21.82
N CYS A 374 10.00 16.60 -21.79
CA CYS A 374 11.03 15.62 -21.41
C CYS A 374 10.85 15.16 -19.96
N ASP A 375 10.67 16.07 -19.00
CA ASP A 375 10.50 15.72 -17.58
C ASP A 375 9.27 14.82 -17.36
N LEU A 376 8.15 15.12 -18.03
CA LEU A 376 6.97 14.28 -17.99
C LEU A 376 7.22 12.91 -18.61
N LYS A 377 7.76 12.86 -19.83
CA LYS A 377 8.06 11.60 -20.56
C LYS A 377 8.92 10.66 -19.73
N GLU A 378 9.93 11.22 -19.06
CA GLU A 378 10.96 10.51 -18.30
C GLU A 378 10.55 10.13 -16.86
N SER A 379 9.40 10.61 -16.40
CA SER A 379 8.92 10.34 -15.04
C SER A 379 8.60 8.86 -14.84
N GLN A 380 9.06 8.31 -13.71
CA GLN A 380 8.77 6.92 -13.34
C GLN A 380 7.40 6.82 -12.67
N ILE A 381 6.52 6.05 -13.29
CA ILE A 381 5.16 5.80 -12.81
C ILE A 381 4.94 4.31 -12.59
N ARG A 382 3.80 3.98 -11.96
CA ARG A 382 3.37 2.59 -11.75
C ARG A 382 2.57 2.14 -12.98
N ASP A 383 2.95 1.01 -13.58
CA ASP A 383 2.20 0.37 -14.67
C ASP A 383 1.34 -0.78 -14.13
N GLY A 384 0.27 -0.41 -13.45
CA GLY A 384 -0.67 -1.36 -12.82
C GLY A 384 -0.43 -1.55 -11.32
N LEU A 385 -0.75 -2.75 -10.84
CA LEU A 385 -0.71 -3.14 -9.42
C LEU A 385 0.12 -4.41 -9.23
N HIS A 386 0.69 -4.59 -8.04
CA HIS A 386 1.33 -5.85 -7.69
C HIS A 386 0.28 -6.91 -7.35
N ILE A 387 0.51 -8.17 -7.74
CA ILE A 387 -0.28 -9.32 -7.29
C ILE A 387 0.61 -10.15 -6.36
N PHE A 388 0.17 -10.34 -5.12
CA PHE A 388 0.97 -11.07 -4.13
C PHE A 388 1.26 -12.50 -4.59
N GLY A 389 2.53 -12.89 -4.54
CA GLY A 389 3.02 -14.18 -5.02
C GLY A 389 3.45 -14.20 -6.49
N GLU A 390 3.30 -13.10 -7.23
CA GLU A 390 3.67 -13.01 -8.64
C GLU A 390 4.78 -11.97 -8.88
N SER A 391 5.81 -12.36 -9.62
CA SER A 391 6.85 -11.42 -10.09
C SER A 391 6.43 -10.80 -11.42
N PRO A 392 6.79 -9.53 -11.70
CA PRO A 392 6.56 -8.94 -13.02
C PRO A 392 7.17 -9.80 -14.13
N ALA A 393 6.50 -9.85 -15.28
CA ALA A 393 6.93 -10.62 -16.46
C ALA A 393 6.93 -9.74 -17.72
N GLY A 394 7.65 -10.18 -18.76
CA GLY A 394 7.75 -9.46 -20.04
C GLY A 394 8.21 -8.01 -19.86
N ARG A 395 7.54 -7.07 -20.55
CA ARG A 395 7.84 -5.64 -20.49
C ARG A 395 7.90 -5.10 -19.06
N LEU A 396 6.91 -5.43 -18.23
CA LEU A 396 6.83 -4.95 -16.83
C LEU A 396 8.07 -5.35 -16.01
N ARG A 397 8.65 -6.53 -16.27
CA ARG A 397 9.90 -6.97 -15.67
C ARG A 397 11.08 -6.14 -16.14
N ILE A 398 11.19 -5.97 -17.46
CA ILE A 398 12.29 -5.24 -18.10
C ILE A 398 12.31 -3.79 -17.58
N ASP A 399 11.18 -3.10 -17.64
CA ASP A 399 11.04 -1.70 -17.22
C ASP A 399 11.35 -1.54 -15.73
N THR A 400 10.83 -2.43 -14.88
CA THR A 400 11.09 -2.40 -13.44
C THR A 400 12.58 -2.65 -13.13
N LEU A 401 13.20 -3.62 -13.80
CA LEU A 401 14.64 -3.89 -13.62
C LEU A 401 15.48 -2.71 -14.11
N LEU A 402 15.13 -2.12 -15.24
CA LEU A 402 15.79 -0.94 -15.77
C LEU A 402 15.70 0.23 -14.78
N ALA A 403 14.52 0.48 -14.21
CA ALA A 403 14.32 1.50 -13.18
C ALA A 403 15.21 1.26 -11.93
N LEU A 404 15.34 0.00 -11.49
CA LEU A 404 16.21 -0.37 -10.36
C LEU A 404 17.71 -0.26 -10.69
N LEU A 405 18.11 -0.56 -11.93
CA LEU A 405 19.51 -0.52 -12.40
C LEU A 405 19.93 0.89 -12.85
N ARG A 406 18.98 1.81 -12.99
CA ARG A 406 19.22 3.20 -13.40
C ARG A 406 20.10 3.94 -12.40
N ILE A 407 19.94 3.73 -11.09
CA ILE A 407 20.66 4.46 -10.04
C ILE A 407 21.85 3.60 -9.54
N PRO A 408 23.04 4.19 -9.32
CA PRO A 408 24.14 3.47 -8.70
C PRO A 408 23.78 2.98 -7.29
N ARG A 409 24.25 1.79 -6.93
CA ARG A 409 24.04 1.15 -5.63
C ARG A 409 25.33 1.22 -4.81
N GLY A 410 25.24 1.24 -3.48
CA GLY A 410 26.44 1.19 -2.62
C GLY A 410 27.48 2.24 -2.98
N ASP A 411 28.68 1.80 -3.39
CA ASP A 411 29.79 2.68 -3.80
C ASP A 411 29.72 3.17 -5.27
N GLY A 412 28.74 2.68 -6.04
CA GLY A 412 28.51 3.04 -7.44
C GLY A 412 29.55 2.50 -8.44
N ARG A 413 30.38 1.52 -8.04
CA ARG A 413 31.49 1.01 -8.87
C ARG A 413 31.23 -0.40 -9.38
N GLY A 414 31.83 -0.73 -10.54
CA GLY A 414 31.73 -2.06 -11.14
C GLY A 414 30.28 -2.51 -11.30
N ALA A 415 29.95 -3.68 -10.74
CA ALA A 415 28.60 -4.25 -10.74
C ALA A 415 27.56 -3.39 -9.99
N GLN A 416 27.98 -2.41 -9.18
CA GLN A 416 27.10 -1.50 -8.46
C GLN A 416 26.89 -0.16 -9.18
N SER A 417 27.47 0.03 -10.37
CA SER A 417 27.25 1.24 -11.15
C SER A 417 25.86 1.27 -11.78
N SER A 418 25.45 2.47 -12.20
CA SER A 418 24.26 2.67 -13.03
C SER A 418 24.47 2.01 -14.40
N VAL A 419 23.48 1.26 -14.87
CA VAL A 419 23.54 0.66 -16.22
C VAL A 419 23.66 1.74 -17.29
N LEU A 420 22.97 2.88 -17.13
CA LEU A 420 23.02 3.97 -18.09
C LEU A 420 24.38 4.66 -18.11
N ARG A 421 24.98 4.94 -16.95
CA ARG A 421 26.33 5.52 -16.88
C ARG A 421 27.39 4.54 -17.43
N ALA A 422 27.21 3.24 -17.18
CA ALA A 422 28.10 2.22 -17.73
C ALA A 422 28.01 2.17 -19.26
N LEU A 423 26.79 2.19 -19.83
CA LEU A 423 26.57 2.24 -21.27
C LEU A 423 27.09 3.54 -21.88
N ALA A 424 26.82 4.69 -21.26
CA ALA A 424 27.36 5.98 -21.71
C ALA A 424 28.89 5.95 -21.81
N LYS A 425 29.56 5.37 -20.80
CA LYS A 425 31.02 5.19 -20.82
C LYS A 425 31.47 4.20 -21.90
N ALA A 426 30.78 3.06 -22.06
CA ALA A 426 31.12 2.06 -23.08
C ALA A 426 30.97 2.61 -24.51
N PHE A 427 29.93 3.43 -24.71
CA PHE A 427 29.69 4.19 -25.92
C PHE A 427 30.44 5.51 -25.96
N GLU A 428 31.41 5.77 -25.07
CA GLU A 428 32.25 6.98 -25.01
C GLU A 428 31.44 8.28 -25.22
N LEU A 429 30.25 8.34 -24.64
CA LEU A 429 29.37 9.50 -24.65
C LEU A 429 29.84 10.42 -23.51
N ALA A 430 30.22 11.65 -23.84
CA ALA A 430 30.77 12.61 -22.89
C ALA A 430 29.68 13.34 -22.07
N PHE A 431 28.74 12.60 -21.49
CA PHE A 431 27.65 13.15 -20.65
C PHE A 431 27.24 12.19 -19.53
N ASP A 432 26.55 12.71 -18.50
CA ASP A 432 25.95 11.90 -17.44
C ASP A 432 24.44 11.73 -17.70
N PRO A 433 23.95 10.52 -18.02
CA PRO A 433 22.53 10.27 -18.28
C PRO A 433 21.65 10.45 -17.03
N LEU A 434 22.21 10.60 -15.83
CA LEU A 434 21.46 10.89 -14.61
C LEU A 434 21.53 12.35 -14.17
N ASP A 435 22.43 13.14 -14.76
CA ASP A 435 22.70 14.53 -14.39
C ASP A 435 22.98 15.36 -15.66
N CYS A 436 21.96 15.46 -16.51
CA CYS A 436 22.00 16.27 -17.73
C CYS A 436 20.70 17.08 -17.87
N ALA A 437 20.80 18.24 -18.52
CA ALA A 437 19.63 18.98 -18.94
C ALA A 437 19.02 18.28 -20.16
N LEU A 438 17.84 17.69 -20.01
CA LEU A 438 17.24 16.83 -21.05
C LEU A 438 17.04 17.57 -22.38
N ALA A 439 16.72 18.86 -22.33
CA ALA A 439 16.53 19.71 -23.51
C ALA A 439 17.85 20.21 -24.14
N GLU A 440 19.03 19.89 -23.58
CA GLU A 440 20.30 20.31 -24.15
C GLU A 440 20.52 19.69 -25.54
N PRO A 441 20.87 20.48 -26.58
CA PRO A 441 21.12 19.95 -27.92
C PRO A 441 22.23 18.90 -27.93
N TRP A 442 21.95 17.76 -28.56
CA TRP A 442 22.91 16.68 -28.72
C TRP A 442 23.85 16.96 -29.89
N THR A 443 25.12 17.22 -29.58
CA THR A 443 26.17 17.50 -30.58
C THR A 443 27.26 16.43 -30.63
N ALA A 444 27.16 15.42 -29.76
CA ALA A 444 28.14 14.34 -29.65
C ALA A 444 27.82 13.18 -30.61
N ARG A 445 28.68 12.16 -30.60
CA ARG A 445 28.57 11.01 -31.50
C ARG A 445 27.25 10.26 -31.32
N GLN A 446 26.77 9.66 -32.41
CA GLN A 446 25.58 8.82 -32.44
C GLN A 446 25.98 7.38 -32.81
N PRO A 447 26.31 6.50 -31.85
CA PRO A 447 26.74 5.14 -32.14
C PRO A 447 25.66 4.35 -32.89
N ALA A 448 26.06 3.56 -33.89
CA ALA A 448 25.13 2.80 -34.73
C ALA A 448 24.18 1.88 -33.92
N ALA A 449 24.67 1.29 -32.82
CA ALA A 449 23.84 0.49 -31.93
C ALA A 449 22.70 1.29 -31.28
N LEU A 450 22.92 2.56 -30.93
CA LEU A 450 21.90 3.44 -30.35
C LEU A 450 21.00 4.08 -31.43
N VAL A 451 21.47 4.18 -32.67
CA VAL A 451 20.61 4.55 -33.81
C VAL A 451 19.63 3.42 -34.11
N ALA A 452 20.07 2.17 -34.05
CA ALA A 452 19.25 1.01 -34.41
C ALA A 452 18.09 0.71 -33.44
N VAL A 453 18.08 1.28 -32.23
CA VAL A 453 17.01 1.02 -31.23
C VAL A 453 15.80 1.93 -31.38
N SER A 454 15.88 3.02 -32.15
CA SER A 454 14.74 3.93 -32.36
C SER A 454 14.90 4.77 -33.62
N ASP A 455 13.83 4.80 -34.43
CA ASP A 455 13.70 5.63 -35.63
C ASP A 455 13.29 7.09 -35.32
N ALA A 456 13.03 7.43 -34.05
CA ALA A 456 12.66 8.78 -33.64
C ALA A 456 13.79 9.79 -33.92
N LEU A 457 13.49 11.09 -33.90
CA LEU A 457 14.54 12.10 -34.01
C LEU A 457 15.53 12.01 -32.83
N TRP A 458 16.78 12.40 -33.08
CA TRP A 458 17.84 12.43 -32.05
C TRP A 458 18.45 13.83 -32.02
N ARG A 459 17.82 14.70 -31.23
CA ARG A 459 18.11 16.13 -31.15
C ARG A 459 18.72 16.51 -29.81
N THR A 460 18.41 15.80 -28.74
CA THR A 460 18.67 16.26 -27.36
C THR A 460 19.40 15.22 -26.49
N ALA A 461 19.92 15.66 -25.34
CA ALA A 461 20.43 14.77 -24.31
C ALA A 461 19.35 13.80 -23.79
N GLY A 462 18.09 14.24 -23.75
CA GLY A 462 16.92 13.39 -23.48
C GLY A 462 16.79 12.22 -24.46
N ASP A 463 16.87 12.50 -25.76
CA ASP A 463 16.79 11.46 -26.81
C ASP A 463 17.94 10.46 -26.72
N THR A 464 19.11 10.94 -26.31
CA THR A 464 20.28 10.08 -26.07
C THR A 464 20.03 9.14 -24.91
N ARG A 465 19.49 9.67 -23.81
CA ARG A 465 19.17 8.90 -22.62
C ARG A 465 18.07 7.86 -22.91
N GLU A 466 17.03 8.25 -23.65
CA GLU A 466 15.96 7.34 -24.10
C GLU A 466 16.54 6.17 -24.90
N ARG A 467 17.46 6.44 -25.83
CA ARG A 467 18.16 5.38 -26.59
C ARG A 467 19.04 4.48 -25.72
N LEU A 468 19.72 5.03 -24.71
CA LEU A 468 20.47 4.23 -23.73
C LEU A 468 19.53 3.33 -22.92
N GLU A 469 18.34 3.81 -22.55
CA GLU A 469 17.33 3.07 -21.83
C GLU A 469 16.71 1.96 -22.69
N LEU A 470 16.36 2.23 -23.96
CA LEU A 470 15.88 1.22 -24.91
C LEU A 470 16.93 0.13 -25.15
N TYR A 471 18.19 0.52 -25.35
CA TYR A 471 19.29 -0.42 -25.51
C TYR A 471 19.53 -1.24 -24.24
N ALA A 472 19.46 -0.62 -23.06
CA ALA A 472 19.55 -1.33 -21.79
C ALA A 472 18.38 -2.33 -21.62
N GLY A 473 17.17 -1.98 -22.05
CA GLY A 473 16.02 -2.87 -22.06
C GLY A 473 16.29 -4.15 -22.87
N GLN A 474 16.87 -4.02 -24.08
CA GLN A 474 17.27 -5.16 -24.91
C GLN A 474 18.36 -6.04 -24.29
N LEU A 475 19.21 -5.48 -23.41
CA LEU A 475 20.22 -6.26 -22.69
C LEU A 475 19.65 -7.01 -21.46
N ILE A 476 18.50 -6.56 -20.93
CA ILE A 476 17.82 -7.16 -19.79
C ILE A 476 16.93 -8.33 -20.23
N GLU A 477 16.36 -8.24 -21.44
CA GLU A 477 15.63 -9.32 -22.11
C GLU A 477 16.52 -10.56 -22.34
#